data_AF-A0A3B0VXC3-F1
#
_entry.id   AF-A0A3B0VXC3-F1
#
_cell.length_a   1.000
_cell.length_b   1.000
_cell.length_c   1.000
_cell.angle_alpha   90.00
_cell.angle_beta   90.00
_cell.angle_gamma   90.00
#
_symmetry.space_group_name_H-M   'P 1'
#
loop_
_entity.id
_entity.type
_entity.pdbx_description
1 polymer ?
#
loop_
_entity_poly.entity_id
_entity_poly.type
_entity_poly.pdbx_seq_one_letter_code
_entity_poly.pdbx_strand_id
1 'polypeptide(L)' 'MAKKSMIAKAKRKAKFSTRAYNRCPICGRPRAYYRKFDMCRICLRMMGLKGEIPGLTKSSW' A
#
# COMPACT_ATOMS: atom_id res chain seq x y z
N MET A 1 -10.61 4.48 7.04
CA MET A 1 -9.74 4.98 5.94
C MET A 1 -8.63 5.85 6.53
N ALA A 2 -7.48 6.03 5.88
CA ALA A 2 -6.38 6.79 6.48
C ALA A 2 -6.69 8.29 6.60
N LYS A 3 -6.21 8.94 7.68
CA LYS A 3 -6.39 10.39 7.91
C LYS A 3 -5.73 11.18 6.77
N LYS A 4 -6.48 12.07 6.11
CA LYS A 4 -5.99 12.90 4.99
C LYS A 4 -4.71 13.67 5.33
N SER A 5 -4.64 14.25 6.54
CA SER A 5 -3.44 14.97 6.99
C SER A 5 -2.20 14.09 7.05
N MET A 6 -2.33 12.80 7.37
CA MET A 6 -1.22 11.86 7.45
C MET A 6 -0.75 11.44 6.06
N ILE A 7 -1.67 11.31 5.09
CA ILE A 7 -1.33 11.08 3.68
C ILE A 7 -0.54 12.28 3.15
N ALA A 8 -1.03 13.50 3.38
CA ALA A 8 -0.34 14.73 2.98
C ALA A 8 1.05 14.84 3.63
N LYS A 9 1.18 14.51 4.93
CA LYS A 9 2.48 14.49 5.62
C LYS A 9 3.47 13.51 4.97
N ALA A 10 3.02 12.32 4.57
CA ALA A 10 3.88 11.32 3.97
C ALA A 10 4.31 11.65 2.53
N LYS A 11 3.53 12.45 1.79
CA LYS A 11 3.91 12.94 0.46
C LYS A 11 4.99 14.03 0.48
N ARG A 12 5.15 14.73 1.62
CA ARG A 12 6.17 15.79 1.77
C ARG A 12 7.56 15.17 1.93
N LYS A 13 8.59 15.86 1.41
CA LYS A 13 9.99 15.50 1.64
C LYS A 13 10.28 15.44 3.14
N ALA A 14 10.75 14.29 3.61
CA ALA A 14 11.11 14.13 5.01
C ALA A 14 12.41 14.89 5.33
N LYS A 15 12.48 15.54 6.50
CA LYS A 15 13.71 16.21 6.99
C LYS A 15 14.88 15.23 7.12
N PHE A 16 14.59 13.98 7.48
CA PHE A 16 15.58 12.90 7.59
C PHE A 16 15.08 11.69 6.81
N SER A 17 15.97 11.02 6.07
CA SER A 17 15.64 9.88 5.22
C SER A 17 14.96 8.74 5.98
N THR A 18 15.41 8.47 7.22
CA THR A 18 14.85 7.45 8.11
C THR A 18 13.36 7.64 8.44
N ARG A 19 12.83 8.88 8.32
CA ARG A 19 11.42 9.18 8.61
C ARG A 19 10.47 8.84 7.45
N ALA A 20 11.01 8.50 6.28
CA ALA A 20 10.20 8.07 5.14
C ALA A 20 9.62 6.68 5.40
N TYR A 21 8.33 6.50 5.12
CA TYR A 21 7.67 5.20 5.20
C TYR A 21 6.61 5.07 4.11
N ASN A 22 6.38 3.84 3.69
CA ASN A 22 5.47 3.56 2.59
C ASN A 22 4.03 3.57 3.07
N ARG A 23 3.14 4.12 2.25
CA ARG A 23 1.69 4.03 2.42
C ARG A 23 1.08 3.47 1.15
N CYS A 24 0.00 2.72 1.30
CA CYS A 24 -0.78 2.29 0.14
C CYS A 24 -1.29 3.51 -0.64
N PRO A 25 -1.09 3.60 -1.96
CA PRO A 25 -1.55 4.71 -2.79
C PRO A 25 -3.08 4.80 -2.87
N ILE A 26 -3.76 3.65 -2.77
CA ILE A 26 -5.23 3.56 -2.90
C ILE A 26 -5.94 3.99 -1.62
N CYS A 27 -5.54 3.46 -0.47
CA CYS A 27 -6.28 3.64 0.80
C CYS A 27 -5.49 4.41 1.88
N GLY A 28 -4.21 4.74 1.65
CA GLY A 28 -3.34 5.46 2.57
C GLY A 28 -2.87 4.67 3.80
N ARG A 29 -3.10 3.35 3.84
CA ARG A 29 -2.74 2.50 4.99
C ARG A 29 -1.20 2.47 5.17
N PRO A 30 -0.68 2.73 6.39
CA PRO A 30 0.78 2.79 6.64
C PRO A 30 1.43 1.45 6.99
N ARG A 31 0.65 0.39 7.25
CA ARG A 31 1.14 -0.92 7.71
C ARG A 31 0.72 -2.04 6.77
N ALA A 32 1.43 -3.16 6.85
CA ALA A 32 1.23 -4.34 6.00
C ALA A 32 1.25 -3.95 4.51
N TYR A 33 2.31 -3.23 4.14
CA TYR A 33 2.58 -2.75 2.80
C TYR A 33 3.54 -3.72 2.10
N TYR A 34 3.15 -4.17 0.90
CA TYR A 34 3.95 -5.03 0.06
C TYR A 34 4.70 -4.20 -0.97
N ARG A 35 6.04 -4.15 -0.87
CA ARG A 35 6.90 -3.35 -1.78
C ARG A 35 6.79 -3.77 -3.24
N LYS A 36 6.70 -5.09 -3.50
CA LYS A 36 6.56 -5.64 -4.86
C LYS A 36 5.30 -5.13 -5.60
N PHE A 37 4.23 -4.88 -4.86
CA PHE A 37 2.93 -4.52 -5.42
C PHE A 37 2.55 -3.05 -5.14
N ASP A 38 3.41 -2.29 -4.45
CA ASP A 38 3.14 -0.91 -4.01
C ASP A 38 1.76 -0.72 -3.33
N MET A 39 1.33 -1.66 -2.48
CA MET A 39 -0.02 -1.62 -1.91
C MET A 39 -0.14 -2.34 -0.58
N CYS A 40 -1.21 -2.04 0.17
CA CYS A 40 -1.48 -2.76 1.42
C CYS A 40 -2.16 -4.12 1.19
N ARG A 41 -2.09 -5.00 2.18
CA ARG A 41 -2.72 -6.33 2.16
C ARG A 41 -4.19 -6.37 1.75
N ILE A 42 -4.97 -5.34 2.08
CA ILE A 42 -6.41 -5.31 1.80
C ILE A 42 -6.65 -4.97 0.33
N CYS A 43 -5.97 -3.93 -0.17
CA CYS A 43 -6.01 -3.54 -1.57
C CYS A 43 -5.48 -4.67 -2.47
N LEU A 44 -4.39 -5.32 -2.05
CA LEU A 44 -3.83 -6.49 -2.74
C LEU A 44 -4.87 -7.62 -2.87
N ARG A 45 -5.53 -7.98 -1.77
CA ARG A 45 -6.57 -9.02 -1.78
C ARG A 45 -7.74 -8.63 -2.69
N MET A 46 -8.24 -7.40 -2.58
CA MET A 46 -9.39 -6.96 -3.37
C MET A 46 -9.07 -6.96 -4.87
N MET A 47 -7.94 -6.38 -5.27
CA MET A 47 -7.54 -6.32 -6.69
C MET A 47 -7.16 -7.70 -7.24
N GLY A 48 -6.53 -8.55 -6.42
CA GLY A 48 -6.27 -9.94 -6.77
C GLY A 48 -7.55 -10.74 -7.02
N LEU A 49 -8.58 -10.56 -6.17
CA LEU A 49 -9.88 -11.21 -6.36
C LEU A 49 -10.63 -10.68 -7.60
N LYS A 50 -10.40 -9.42 -7.98
CA LYS A 50 -10.96 -8.85 -9.21
C LYS A 50 -10.18 -9.25 -10.47
N GLY A 51 -9.00 -9.85 -10.34
CA GLY A 51 -8.13 -10.15 -11.48
C GLY A 51 -7.37 -8.93 -12.04
N GLU A 52 -7.31 -7.81 -11.32
CA GLU A 52 -6.60 -6.60 -11.75
C GLU A 52 -5.07 -6.73 -11.62
N ILE A 53 -4.57 -7.77 -10.94
CA ILE A 53 -3.15 -8.03 -10.73
C ILE A 53 -2.70 -9.19 -11.61
N PRO A 54 -1.84 -8.96 -12.62
CA PRO A 54 -1.42 -10.00 -13.54
C PRO A 54 -0.60 -11.08 -12.83
N GLY A 55 -0.92 -12.34 -13.12
CA GLY A 55 -0.21 -13.51 -12.58
C GLY A 55 -0.46 -13.80 -11.09
N LEU A 56 -1.40 -13.11 -10.44
CA LEU A 56 -1.78 -13.41 -9.06
C LEU A 56 -2.89 -14.46 -9.03
N THR A 57 -2.57 -15.66 -8.55
CA THR A 57 -3.52 -16.74 -8.35
C THR A 57 -3.72 -17.02 -6.86
N LYS A 58 -4.88 -17.59 -6.50
CA LYS A 58 -5.11 -18.07 -5.13
C LYS A 58 -4.26 -19.33 -4.94
N SER A 59 -3.30 -19.29 -4.01
CA SER A 59 -2.48 -20.44 -3.68
C SER A 59 -3.33 -21.56 -3.07
N SER A 60 -3.25 -22.75 -3.65
CA SER A 60 -3.73 -24.00 -3.09
C SER A 60 -2.64 -25.04 -3.35
N TRP A 61 -1.87 -25.34 -2.31
CA TRP A 61 -1.02 -26.52 -2.30
C TRP A 61 -1.85 -27.69 -1.76
#